data_AF-A0A6G1RFN3-F1
#
_entry.id   AF-A0A6G1RFN3-F1
#
_cell.length_a   1.000
_cell.length_b   1.000
_cell.length_c   1.000
_cell.angle_alpha   90.00
_cell.angle_beta   90.00
_cell.angle_gamma   90.00
#
_symmetry.space_group_name_H-M   'P 1'
#
loop_
_entity.id
_entity.type
_entity.pdbx_description
1 polymer ?
#
loop_
_entity_poly.entity_id
_entity_poly.type
_entity_poly.pdbx_seq_one_letter_code
_entity_poly.pdbx_strand_id
1 'polypeptide(L)'
;PIPSIPEIRKTLPARLDPHFLNNKEMSDVTFLVEGKLFYAHKVLLVTASNRFKTLMTNKTEHDGHGSKTVEISDMKYNIFKMLMQYLYYGGTESMEIPTADILELLSAASLFQLDGLQRHCEILCAQT
;
A
#
# COMPACT_ATOMS: atom_id res chain seq x y z
N PRO A 1 19.37 36.98 20.09
CA PRO A 1 19.52 35.87 19.13
C PRO A 1 18.15 35.26 18.81
N ILE A 2 17.78 35.18 17.53
CA ILE A 2 16.52 34.56 17.09
C ILE A 2 16.69 33.03 17.20
N PRO A 3 15.74 32.29 17.81
CA PRO A 3 15.82 30.84 17.87
C PRO A 3 15.76 30.24 16.47
N SER A 4 16.64 29.29 16.16
CA SER A 4 16.56 28.52 14.92
C SER A 4 15.31 27.65 14.96
N ILE A 5 14.36 27.90 14.05
CA ILE A 5 13.19 27.03 13.88
C ILE A 5 13.69 25.73 13.24
N PRO A 6 13.56 24.57 13.90
CA PRO A 6 13.97 23.31 13.31
C PRO A 6 13.10 23.02 12.09
N GLU A 7 13.74 22.85 10.93
CA GLU A 7 13.08 22.47 9.70
C GLU A 7 12.54 21.04 9.87
N ILE A 8 11.22 20.91 10.02
CA ILE A 8 10.58 19.59 10.02
C ILE A 8 10.68 19.07 8.59
N ARG A 9 11.66 18.20 8.33
CA ARG A 9 11.75 17.47 7.06
C ARG A 9 10.53 16.57 6.94
N LYS A 10 9.48 17.06 6.28
CA LYS A 10 8.40 16.21 5.79
C LYS A 10 9.02 15.32 4.72
N THR A 11 9.31 14.07 5.06
CA THR A 11 9.63 13.05 4.07
C THR A 11 8.42 12.92 3.15
N LEU A 12 8.61 13.23 1.88
CA LEU A 12 7.58 13.00 0.88
C LEU A 12 7.25 11.51 0.84
N PRO A 13 5.97 11.13 0.73
CA PRO A 13 5.61 9.73 0.58
C PRO A 13 6.27 9.18 -0.68
N ALA A 14 6.80 7.96 -0.59
CA ALA A 14 7.28 7.25 -1.76
C ALA A 14 6.10 7.04 -2.71
N ARG A 15 6.25 7.49 -3.96
CA ARG A 15 5.24 7.33 -5.02
C ARG A 15 5.93 6.96 -6.33
N LEU A 16 5.20 6.25 -7.17
CA LEU A 16 5.56 5.97 -8.56
C LEU A 16 4.49 6.56 -9.47
N ASP A 17 4.78 6.69 -10.76
CA ASP A 17 3.77 7.14 -11.71
C ASP A 17 2.54 6.19 -11.68
N PRO A 18 1.29 6.70 -11.64
CA PRO A 18 0.07 5.90 -11.72
C PRO A 18 0.04 4.89 -12.87
N HIS A 19 0.76 5.15 -13.97
CA HIS A 19 0.90 4.23 -15.10
C HIS A 19 1.48 2.86 -14.71
N PHE A 20 2.27 2.79 -13.63
CA PHE A 20 2.86 1.55 -13.13
C PHE A 20 1.93 0.74 -12.22
N LEU A 21 0.76 1.28 -11.85
CA LEU A 21 -0.21 0.58 -11.00
C LEU A 21 -0.77 -0.66 -11.71
N ASN A 22 -0.57 -1.84 -11.13
CA ASN A 22 -0.98 -3.13 -11.71
C ASN A 22 -0.47 -3.34 -13.14
N ASN A 23 0.70 -2.79 -13.46
CA ASN A 23 1.36 -2.96 -14.74
C ASN A 23 2.48 -3.99 -14.58
N LYS A 24 2.59 -4.91 -15.55
CA LYS A 24 3.64 -5.94 -15.55
C LYS A 24 5.02 -5.36 -15.86
N GLU A 25 5.08 -4.25 -16.58
CA GLU A 25 6.33 -3.56 -16.90
C GLU A 25 7.05 -3.15 -15.61
N MET A 26 8.34 -3.49 -15.51
CA MET A 26 9.21 -3.24 -14.35
C MET A 26 8.76 -3.86 -13.01
N SER A 27 7.65 -4.59 -12.98
CA SER A 27 7.20 -5.29 -11.78
C SER A 27 8.18 -6.40 -11.37
N ASP A 28 8.53 -6.40 -10.10
CA ASP A 28 9.47 -7.35 -9.47
C ASP A 28 8.79 -8.20 -8.39
N VAL A 29 7.49 -7.98 -8.14
CA VAL A 29 6.60 -8.81 -7.33
C VAL A 29 5.22 -8.90 -7.98
N THR A 30 4.58 -10.05 -7.80
CA THR A 30 3.18 -10.28 -8.17
C THR A 30 2.42 -10.74 -6.93
N PHE A 31 1.19 -10.28 -6.77
CA PHE A 31 0.29 -10.78 -5.74
C PHE A 31 -0.82 -11.61 -6.37
N LEU A 32 -1.22 -12.69 -5.71
CA LEU A 32 -2.43 -13.44 -6.01
C LEU A 32 -3.48 -13.08 -4.97
N VAL A 33 -4.52 -12.35 -5.38
CA VAL A 33 -5.60 -11.85 -4.51
C VAL A 33 -6.92 -12.31 -5.09
N GLU A 34 -7.71 -13.09 -4.35
CA GLU A 34 -8.95 -13.71 -4.86
C GLU A 34 -8.77 -14.43 -6.22
N GLY A 35 -7.66 -15.14 -6.38
CA GLY A 35 -7.33 -15.85 -7.63
C GLY A 35 -6.92 -14.96 -8.81
N LYS A 36 -6.82 -13.64 -8.62
CA LYS A 36 -6.41 -12.67 -9.64
C LYS A 36 -4.99 -12.16 -9.38
N LEU A 37 -4.22 -11.98 -10.45
CA LEU A 37 -2.88 -11.43 -10.36
C LEU A 37 -2.91 -9.90 -10.19
N PHE A 38 -1.98 -9.39 -9.39
CA PHE A 38 -1.72 -7.97 -9.23
C PHE A 38 -0.21 -7.69 -9.30
N TYR A 39 0.23 -6.90 -10.29
CA TYR A 39 1.66 -6.60 -10.49
C TYR A 39 2.07 -5.35 -9.70
N ALA A 40 3.22 -5.41 -9.02
CA ALA A 40 3.69 -4.29 -8.19
C ALA A 40 5.22 -4.22 -8.11
N HIS A 41 5.69 -3.17 -7.40
CA HIS A 41 7.10 -2.81 -7.30
C HIS A 41 7.56 -2.86 -5.84
N LYS A 42 8.46 -3.78 -5.50
CA LYS A 42 8.95 -3.99 -4.13
C LYS A 42 9.51 -2.71 -3.54
N VAL A 43 10.29 -1.95 -4.29
CA VAL A 43 10.90 -0.70 -3.81
C VAL A 43 9.85 0.27 -3.26
N LEU A 44 8.71 0.44 -3.94
CA LEU A 44 7.61 1.27 -3.46
C LEU A 44 7.02 0.71 -2.16
N LEU A 45 6.73 -0.59 -2.16
CA LEU A 45 6.04 -1.25 -1.05
C LEU A 45 6.88 -1.25 0.24
N VAL A 46 8.18 -1.58 0.15
CA VAL A 46 9.06 -1.68 1.32
C VAL A 46 9.45 -0.31 1.88
N THR A 47 9.41 0.74 1.06
CA THR A 47 9.62 2.11 1.53
C THR A 47 8.37 2.65 2.21
N ALA A 48 7.18 2.31 1.72
CA ALA A 48 5.93 2.83 2.26
C ALA A 48 5.40 2.06 3.48
N SER A 49 5.79 0.80 3.69
CA SER A 49 5.21 -0.05 4.73
C SER A 49 6.20 -1.09 5.27
N ASN A 50 6.35 -1.09 6.60
CA ASN A 50 7.11 -2.12 7.30
C ASN A 50 6.45 -3.50 7.17
N ARG A 51 5.12 -3.59 7.12
CA ARG A 51 4.42 -4.86 6.88
C ARG A 51 4.77 -5.46 5.53
N PHE A 52 4.81 -4.66 4.47
CA PHE A 52 5.25 -5.13 3.15
C PHE A 52 6.72 -5.53 3.17
N LYS A 53 7.58 -4.75 3.84
CA LYS A 53 8.99 -5.13 4.02
C LYS A 53 9.14 -6.52 4.64
N THR A 54 8.48 -6.78 5.76
CA THR A 54 8.47 -8.12 6.40
C THR A 54 7.91 -9.19 5.47
N LEU A 55 6.81 -8.90 4.76
CA LEU A 55 6.20 -9.84 3.82
C LEU A 55 7.18 -10.26 2.71
N MET A 56 7.96 -9.31 2.18
CA MET A 56 8.95 -9.57 1.13
C MET A 56 10.20 -10.31 1.64
N THR A 57 10.67 -9.99 2.85
CA THR A 57 11.81 -10.67 3.47
C THR A 57 11.51 -12.14 3.72
N ASN A 58 10.39 -12.45 4.41
CA ASN A 58 10.01 -13.83 4.74
C ASN A 58 9.86 -14.70 3.48
N LYS A 59 9.31 -14.11 2.41
CA LYS A 59 9.16 -14.74 1.10
C LYS A 59 10.50 -15.14 0.48
N THR A 60 11.51 -14.28 0.61
CA THR A 60 12.83 -14.51 0.01
C THR A 60 13.58 -15.63 0.75
N GLU A 61 13.38 -15.75 2.06
CA GLU A 61 14.00 -16.78 2.91
C GLU A 61 13.37 -18.17 2.70
N HIS A 62 12.05 -18.25 2.49
CA HIS A 62 11.35 -19.53 2.36
C HIS A 62 11.40 -20.14 0.96
N ASP A 63 11.41 -19.33 -0.10
CA ASP A 63 11.07 -19.89 -1.42
C ASP A 63 12.22 -20.53 -2.17
N GLY A 64 13.51 -20.28 -1.86
CA GLY A 64 14.71 -20.97 -2.44
C GLY A 64 14.87 -20.97 -4.00
N HIS A 65 13.78 -20.69 -4.72
CA HIS A 65 13.47 -20.97 -6.11
C HIS A 65 12.47 -19.92 -6.63
N GLY A 66 12.78 -18.64 -6.43
CA GLY A 66 12.36 -17.55 -7.33
C GLY A 66 10.87 -17.29 -7.56
N SER A 67 9.93 -17.85 -6.76
CA SER A 67 8.50 -17.58 -6.96
C SER A 67 8.15 -16.14 -6.62
N LYS A 68 7.96 -15.31 -7.66
CA LYS A 68 7.63 -13.88 -7.55
C LYS A 68 6.21 -13.62 -7.02
N THR A 69 5.40 -14.65 -6.79
CA THR A 69 3.96 -14.53 -6.50
C THR A 69 3.66 -14.67 -5.02
N VAL A 70 3.18 -13.61 -4.37
CA VAL A 70 2.74 -13.56 -2.96
C VAL A 70 1.24 -13.72 -2.88
N GLU A 71 0.75 -14.72 -2.16
CA GLU A 71 -0.69 -14.91 -1.97
C GLU A 71 -1.22 -14.01 -0.85
N ILE A 72 -2.39 -13.40 -1.08
CA ILE A 72 -3.16 -12.63 -0.11
C ILE A 72 -4.55 -13.27 -0.01
N SER A 73 -4.77 -14.03 1.07
CA SER A 73 -5.98 -14.84 1.23
C SER A 73 -7.14 -14.08 1.90
N ASP A 74 -6.84 -13.15 2.80
CA ASP A 74 -7.86 -12.48 3.64
C ASP A 74 -8.15 -11.04 3.19
N MET A 75 -8.25 -10.82 1.88
CA MET A 75 -8.56 -9.49 1.35
C MET A 75 -9.23 -9.58 -0.02
N LYS A 76 -10.31 -8.80 -0.20
CA LYS A 76 -10.92 -8.65 -1.51
C LYS A 76 -9.99 -7.94 -2.48
N TYR A 77 -10.04 -8.31 -3.75
CA TYR A 77 -9.22 -7.71 -4.80
C TYR A 77 -9.41 -6.20 -4.90
N ASN A 78 -10.65 -5.70 -4.76
CA ASN A 78 -10.92 -4.27 -4.82
C ASN A 78 -10.27 -3.49 -3.66
N ILE A 79 -10.31 -4.05 -2.46
CA ILE A 79 -9.69 -3.44 -1.27
C ILE A 79 -8.16 -3.39 -1.45
N PHE A 80 -7.55 -4.48 -1.92
CA PHE A 80 -6.12 -4.51 -2.23
C PHE A 80 -5.75 -3.51 -3.33
N LYS A 81 -6.60 -3.36 -4.36
CA LYS A 81 -6.42 -2.37 -5.41
C LYS A 81 -6.44 -0.94 -4.85
N MET A 82 -7.38 -0.60 -3.98
CA MET A 82 -7.44 0.73 -3.34
C MET A 82 -6.22 1.00 -2.47
N LEU A 83 -5.76 -0.01 -1.71
CA LEU A 83 -4.53 0.07 -0.94
C LEU A 83 -3.32 0.36 -1.84
N MET A 84 -3.24 -0.29 -3.00
CA MET A 84 -2.20 -0.01 -3.98
C MET A 84 -2.35 1.37 -4.61
N GLN A 85 -3.58 1.82 -4.94
CA GLN A 85 -3.81 3.17 -5.45
C GLN A 85 -3.28 4.24 -4.51
N TYR A 86 -3.53 4.12 -3.21
CA TYR A 86 -2.97 5.01 -2.20
C TYR A 86 -1.44 5.13 -2.31
N LEU A 87 -0.75 3.98 -2.46
CA LEU A 87 0.70 3.92 -2.54
C LEU A 87 1.26 4.54 -3.82
N TYR A 88 0.64 4.26 -4.98
CA TYR A 88 1.11 4.81 -6.25
C TYR A 88 0.76 6.30 -6.38
N TYR A 89 -0.39 6.74 -5.86
CA TYR A 89 -0.80 8.15 -5.95
C TYR A 89 -0.08 9.01 -4.91
N GLY A 90 0.47 8.38 -3.87
CA GLY A 90 1.19 9.05 -2.78
C GLY A 90 0.27 9.73 -1.77
N GLY A 91 -1.01 9.38 -1.74
CA GLY A 91 -2.01 10.02 -0.89
C GLY A 91 -3.44 9.63 -1.23
N THR A 92 -4.39 10.20 -0.49
CA THR A 92 -5.83 9.91 -0.62
C THR A 92 -6.59 10.94 -1.46
N GLU A 93 -5.92 11.98 -1.95
CA GLU A 93 -6.53 13.11 -2.67
C GLU A 93 -7.26 12.70 -3.96
N SER A 94 -6.83 11.61 -4.59
CA SER A 94 -7.41 11.07 -5.83
C SER A 94 -8.12 9.74 -5.63
N MET A 95 -8.48 9.40 -4.39
CA MET A 95 -9.18 8.17 -4.07
C MET A 95 -10.67 8.42 -3.86
N GLU A 96 -11.49 7.66 -4.57
CA GLU A 96 -12.93 7.56 -4.33
C GLU A 96 -13.20 6.25 -3.60
N ILE A 97 -13.53 6.32 -2.32
CA ILE A 97 -13.76 5.14 -1.48
C ILE A 97 -15.27 4.98 -1.27
N PRO A 98 -15.89 3.91 -1.78
CA PRO A 98 -17.30 3.63 -1.54
C PRO A 98 -17.58 3.43 -0.04
N THR A 99 -18.70 3.93 0.46
CA THR A 99 -19.09 3.78 1.88
C THR A 99 -19.08 2.33 2.36
N ALA A 100 -19.53 1.40 1.50
CA ALA A 100 -19.56 -0.03 1.79
C ALA A 100 -18.16 -0.64 2.01
N ASP A 101 -17.11 -0.02 1.47
CA ASP A 101 -15.74 -0.55 1.49
C ASP A 101 -14.86 0.13 2.57
N ILE A 102 -15.31 1.22 3.20
CA ILE A 102 -14.48 2.01 4.14
C ILE A 102 -13.95 1.14 5.28
N LEU A 103 -14.80 0.31 5.90
CA LEU A 103 -14.40 -0.50 7.06
C LEU A 103 -13.38 -1.59 6.68
N GLU A 104 -13.56 -2.22 5.51
CA GLU A 104 -12.61 -3.22 5.01
C GLU A 104 -11.28 -2.57 4.61
N LEU A 105 -11.32 -1.39 3.99
CA LEU A 105 -10.12 -0.62 3.65
C LEU A 105 -9.41 -0.11 4.90
N LEU A 106 -10.14 0.30 5.94
CA LEU A 106 -9.58 0.68 7.24
C LEU A 106 -8.82 -0.48 7.87
N SER A 107 -9.43 -1.68 7.89
CA SER A 107 -8.79 -2.89 8.38
C SER A 107 -7.52 -3.23 7.59
N ALA A 108 -7.59 -3.14 6.26
CA ALA A 108 -6.45 -3.33 5.37
C ALA A 108 -5.33 -2.31 5.62
N ALA A 109 -5.67 -1.03 5.77
CA ALA A 109 -4.70 0.03 6.03
C ALA A 109 -3.97 -0.19 7.36
N SER A 110 -4.69 -0.62 8.39
CA SER A 110 -4.11 -1.00 9.69
C SER A 110 -3.20 -2.22 9.58
N LEU A 111 -3.66 -3.29 8.90
CA LEU A 111 -2.89 -4.51 8.68
C LEU A 111 -1.56 -4.24 7.97
N PHE A 112 -1.59 -3.37 6.96
CA PHE A 112 -0.42 -2.98 6.18
C PHE A 112 0.33 -1.77 6.74
N GLN A 113 -0.04 -1.27 7.92
CA GLN A 113 0.64 -0.18 8.61
C GLN A 113 0.76 1.09 7.75
N LEU A 114 -0.35 1.49 7.14
CA LEU A 114 -0.47 2.67 6.29
C LEU A 114 -1.23 3.77 7.04
N ASP A 115 -0.54 4.41 7.98
CA ASP A 115 -1.15 5.36 8.94
C ASP A 115 -1.96 6.47 8.27
N GLY A 116 -1.47 7.01 7.15
CA GLY A 116 -2.18 8.06 6.42
C GLY A 116 -3.50 7.59 5.81
N LEU A 117 -3.54 6.38 5.26
CA LEU A 117 -4.76 5.78 4.72
C LEU A 117 -5.72 5.36 5.84
N GLN A 118 -5.18 4.80 6.93
CA GLN A 118 -5.95 4.43 8.11
C GLN A 118 -6.68 5.66 8.68
N ARG A 119 -5.93 6.74 8.93
CA ARG A 119 -6.47 8.03 9.42
C ARG A 119 -7.57 8.58 8.51
N HIS A 120 -7.38 8.47 7.19
CA HIS A 120 -8.38 8.92 6.23
C HIS A 120 -9.67 8.10 6.33
N CYS A 121 -9.57 6.77 6.41
CA CYS A 121 -10.74 5.91 6.58
C CYS A 121 -11.46 6.16 7.91
N GLU A 122 -10.73 6.41 9.02
CA GLU A 122 -11.32 6.79 10.31
C GLU A 122 -12.16 8.07 10.21
N ILE A 123 -11.69 9.07 9.46
CA ILE A 123 -12.41 10.33 9.23
C ILE A 123 -13.68 10.08 8.42
N LEU A 124 -13.61 9.26 7.36
CA LEU A 124 -14.78 8.91 6.55
C LEU A 124 -15.83 8.13 7.37
N CYS A 125 -15.40 7.20 8.23
CA CYS A 125 -16.28 6.49 9.17
C CYS A 125 -17.01 7.42 10.14
N ALA A 126 -16.37 8.50 10.59
CA ALA A 126 -16.99 9.46 11.50
C ALA A 126 -18.01 10.39 10.82
N GLN A 127 -18.02 10.41 9.48
CA GLN A 127 -18.89 11.26 8.65
C GLN A 127 -20.08 10.49 8.05
N THR A 128 -20.11 9.16 8.21
CA THR A 128 -21.17 8.28 7.72
C THR A 128 -22.17 7.96 8.82
#